data_AF-A0AAW9IGR6-F1
#
_entry.id   AF-A0AAW9IGR6-F1
#
_cell.length_a   1.000
_cell.length_b   1.000
_cell.length_c   1.000
_cell.angle_alpha   90.00
_cell.angle_beta   90.00
_cell.angle_gamma   90.00
#
_symmetry.space_group_name_H-M   'P 1'
#
loop_
_entity.id
_entity.type
_entity.pdbx_description
1 polymer ?
#
loop_
_entity_poly.entity_id
_entity_poly.type
_entity_poly.pdbx_seq_one_letter_code
_entity_poly.pdbx_strand_id
1 'polypeptide(L)' 'MTFPKNFLWGGAISANQCEGAYDVDGKGLSSADIATVCNPEHKREYTKGVIEGKYYPSHEAIDFYNRYKEDIA' A
#
# COMPACT_ATOMS: atom_id res chain seq x y z
N MET A 1 29.76 -10.67 -20.39
CA MET A 1 29.56 -10.55 -18.93
C MET A 1 28.23 -11.20 -18.58
N THR A 2 28.20 -12.08 -17.60
CA THR A 2 27.00 -12.81 -17.13
C THR A 2 26.84 -12.61 -15.63
N PHE A 3 25.59 -12.58 -15.16
CA PHE A 3 25.30 -12.49 -13.73
C PHE A 3 25.78 -13.74 -12.97
N PRO A 4 26.08 -13.63 -11.65
CA PRO A 4 26.38 -14.80 -10.82
C PRO A 4 25.27 -15.85 -10.86
N LYS A 5 25.62 -17.13 -10.70
CA LYS A 5 24.66 -18.26 -10.75
C LYS A 5 23.53 -18.13 -9.71
N ASN A 6 23.79 -17.44 -8.61
CA ASN A 6 22.90 -17.25 -7.47
C ASN A 6 22.41 -15.80 -7.36
N PHE A 7 22.36 -15.08 -8.48
CA PHE A 7 21.80 -13.74 -8.47
C PHE A 7 20.33 -13.77 -8.07
N LEU A 8 19.95 -12.92 -7.12
CA LEU A 8 18.61 -12.87 -6.55
C LEU A 8 17.70 -12.00 -7.43
N TRP A 9 17.04 -12.62 -8.39
CA TRP A 9 15.94 -12.01 -9.12
C TRP A 9 14.69 -11.98 -8.24
N GLY A 10 13.94 -10.89 -8.31
CA GLY A 10 12.69 -10.74 -7.57
C GLY A 10 11.99 -9.45 -7.91
N GLY A 11 10.87 -9.22 -7.22
CA GLY A 11 10.13 -7.96 -7.22
C GLY A 11 10.11 -7.35 -5.82
N ALA A 12 9.84 -6.05 -5.73
CA ALA A 12 9.70 -5.34 -4.48
C ALA A 12 8.37 -4.59 -4.44
N ILE A 13 7.72 -4.62 -3.28
CA ILE A 13 6.48 -3.92 -2.97
C ILE A 13 6.58 -3.32 -1.57
N SER A 14 5.65 -2.44 -1.20
CA SER A 14 5.50 -1.90 0.14
C SER A 14 4.10 -2.19 0.65
N ALA A 15 4.00 -2.69 1.90
CA ALA A 15 2.75 -3.13 2.53
C ALA A 15 1.60 -2.13 2.35
N ASN A 16 1.82 -0.87 2.74
CA ASN A 16 0.83 0.20 2.66
C ASN A 16 0.38 0.56 1.23
N GLN A 17 1.12 0.13 0.20
CA GLN A 17 0.78 0.37 -1.21
C GLN A 17 0.05 -0.81 -1.84
N CYS A 18 0.08 -2.00 -1.23
CA CYS A 18 -0.51 -3.20 -1.82
C CYS A 18 -1.51 -3.93 -0.92
N GLU A 19 -1.25 -4.06 0.39
CA GLU A 19 -2.03 -4.90 1.30
C GLU A 19 -3.50 -4.46 1.39
N GLY A 20 -3.75 -3.17 1.64
CA GLY A 20 -5.10 -2.70 1.97
C GLY A 20 -5.45 -3.08 3.41
N ALA A 21 -6.73 -3.40 3.65
CA ALA A 21 -7.23 -3.89 4.94
C ALA A 21 -6.72 -3.09 6.15
N TYR A 22 -6.70 -1.75 6.01
CA TYR A 22 -5.91 -0.89 6.88
C TYR A 22 -6.33 -0.88 8.37
N ASP A 23 -7.53 -1.33 8.69
CA ASP A 23 -8.14 -1.38 10.02
C ASP A 23 -8.56 -2.80 10.45
N VAL A 24 -8.11 -3.83 9.72
CA VAL A 24 -8.43 -5.24 9.99
C VAL A 24 -7.46 -5.85 11.00
N ASP A 25 -7.92 -6.87 11.74
CA ASP A 25 -7.12 -7.71 12.64
C ASP A 25 -6.25 -6.95 13.66
N GLY A 26 -6.74 -5.79 14.10
CA GLY A 26 -6.08 -4.96 15.12
C GLY A 26 -4.92 -4.12 14.59
N LYS A 27 -4.78 -3.97 13.27
CA LYS A 27 -3.81 -3.05 12.67
C LYS A 27 -4.09 -1.61 13.13
N GLY A 28 -3.04 -0.94 13.63
CA GLY A 28 -3.09 0.48 13.95
C GLY A 28 -2.99 1.39 12.71
N LEU A 29 -3.43 2.65 12.87
CA LEU A 29 -3.24 3.67 11.85
C LEU A 29 -1.76 3.96 11.61
N SER A 30 -1.35 3.92 10.35
CA SER A 30 -0.02 4.32 9.91
C SER A 30 -0.02 5.73 9.32
N SER A 31 1.17 6.27 9.03
CA SER A 31 1.30 7.55 8.32
C SER A 31 0.73 7.51 6.89
N ALA A 32 0.64 6.33 6.27
CA ALA A 32 0.03 6.18 4.95
C ALA A 32 -1.49 6.31 5.00
N ASP A 33 -2.12 5.86 6.09
CA ASP A 33 -3.58 5.79 6.25
C ASP A 33 -4.23 7.15 6.49
N ILE A 34 -3.42 8.18 6.68
CA ILE A 34 -3.83 9.58 6.82
C ILE A 34 -3.44 10.44 5.61
N ALA A 35 -2.90 9.81 4.56
CA ALA A 35 -2.42 10.47 3.35
C ALA A 35 -3.46 10.32 2.22
N THR A 36 -4.03 11.44 1.77
CA THR A 36 -5.10 11.43 0.76
C THR A 36 -4.59 11.06 -0.63
N VAL A 37 -5.51 10.74 -1.53
CA VAL A 37 -5.22 10.65 -2.97
C VAL A 37 -4.58 11.94 -3.49
N CYS A 38 -3.74 11.81 -4.52
CA CYS A 38 -3.09 12.93 -5.18
C CYS A 38 -2.94 12.67 -6.68
N ASN A 39 -2.75 13.74 -7.44
CA ASN A 39 -2.41 13.73 -8.85
C ASN A 39 -1.56 14.99 -9.17
N PRO A 40 -1.14 15.23 -10.43
CA PRO A 40 -0.32 16.41 -10.76
C PRO A 40 -0.94 17.77 -10.38
N GLU A 41 -2.27 17.87 -10.34
CA GLU A 41 -3.01 19.09 -10.00
C GLU A 41 -3.35 19.19 -8.50
N HIS A 42 -3.50 18.04 -7.83
CA HIS A 42 -3.94 17.92 -6.44
C HIS A 42 -2.87 17.25 -5.60
N LYS A 43 -2.18 18.03 -4.76
CA LYS A 43 -1.15 17.51 -3.85
C LYS A 43 -1.77 16.64 -2.76
N ARG A 44 -1.00 15.63 -2.33
CA ARG A 44 -1.35 14.77 -1.20
C ARG A 44 -1.46 15.59 0.08
N GLU A 45 -2.55 15.41 0.82
CA GLU A 45 -2.76 16.00 2.13
C GLU A 45 -2.50 14.95 3.22
N TYR A 46 -1.83 15.35 4.31
CA TYR A 46 -1.69 14.54 5.52
C TYR A 46 -2.65 15.08 6.59
N THR A 47 -3.61 14.25 6.95
CA THR A 47 -4.73 14.62 7.83
C THR A 47 -4.46 14.20 9.28
N LYS A 48 -5.16 14.82 10.25
CA LYS A 48 -5.10 14.41 11.67
C LYS A 48 -6.03 13.23 11.93
N GLY A 49 -5.65 12.06 11.43
CA GLY A 49 -6.51 10.87 11.42
C GLY A 49 -7.38 10.78 10.16
N VAL A 50 -8.25 9.77 10.09
CA VAL A 50 -9.15 9.54 8.95
C VAL A 50 -10.32 10.51 9.01
N ILE A 51 -10.56 11.24 7.92
CA ILE A 51 -11.67 12.20 7.79
C ILE A 51 -12.72 11.64 6.84
N GLU A 52 -13.96 11.57 7.30
CA GLU A 52 -15.14 11.19 6.51
C GLU A 52 -15.22 11.99 5.19
N GLY A 53 -15.47 11.30 4.08
CA GLY A 53 -15.60 11.92 2.75
C GLY A 53 -14.28 12.22 2.04
N LYS A 54 -13.12 11.94 2.66
CA LYS A 54 -11.82 11.95 1.95
C LYS A 54 -11.44 10.55 1.50
N TYR A 55 -10.75 10.48 0.36
CA TYR A 55 -10.27 9.22 -0.19
C TYR A 55 -8.80 8.97 0.18
N TYR A 56 -8.55 7.82 0.80
CA TYR A 56 -7.24 7.36 1.28
C TYR A 56 -6.87 6.05 0.55
N PRO A 57 -6.00 6.10 -0.46
CA PRO A 57 -5.75 4.94 -1.32
C PRO A 57 -5.16 3.72 -0.60
N SER A 58 -4.47 3.88 0.54
CA SER A 58 -3.90 2.76 1.28
C SER A 58 -4.95 1.91 2.02
N HIS A 59 -6.18 2.41 2.17
CA HIS A 59 -7.23 1.71 2.92
C HIS A 59 -7.63 0.40 2.24
N GLU A 60 -7.74 0.42 0.92
CA GLU A 60 -8.04 -0.74 0.07
C GLU A 60 -6.82 -1.21 -0.73
N ALA A 61 -5.98 -0.29 -1.20
CA ALA A 61 -4.84 -0.58 -2.07
C ALA A 61 -5.21 -1.48 -3.27
N ILE A 62 -4.57 -2.65 -3.42
CA ILE A 62 -4.97 -3.67 -4.40
C ILE A 62 -5.54 -4.93 -3.72
N ASP A 63 -5.87 -4.83 -2.44
CA ASP A 63 -6.36 -5.93 -1.61
C ASP A 63 -5.41 -7.15 -1.55
N PHE A 64 -4.10 -6.91 -1.57
CA PHE A 64 -3.10 -7.97 -1.48
C PHE A 64 -3.25 -8.75 -0.16
N TYR A 65 -3.75 -8.12 0.91
CA TYR A 65 -4.02 -8.81 2.18
C TYR A 65 -4.87 -10.07 2.01
N ASN A 66 -5.93 -9.99 1.19
CA ASN A 66 -6.80 -11.13 0.91
C ASN A 66 -6.37 -11.93 -0.33
N ARG A 67 -5.65 -11.31 -1.27
CA ARG A 67 -5.35 -11.87 -2.59
C ARG A 67 -3.91 -12.35 -2.79
N TYR A 68 -3.03 -12.23 -1.78
CA TYR A 68 -1.61 -12.58 -1.90
C TYR A 68 -1.36 -14.00 -2.44
N LYS A 69 -2.23 -14.96 -2.16
CA LYS A 69 -2.09 -16.34 -2.67
C LYS A 69 -2.23 -16.41 -4.19
N GLU A 70 -3.10 -15.60 -4.77
CA GLU A 70 -3.26 -15.49 -6.23
C GLU A 70 -2.12 -14.68 -6.83
N ASP A 71 -1.71 -13.60 -6.18
CA ASP A 71 -0.72 -12.67 -6.70
C ASP A 71 0.73 -13.24 -6.69
N ILE A 72 1.01 -14.22 -5.82
CA ILE A 72 2.31 -14.91 -5.73
C ILE A 72 2.40 -16.13 -6.67
N ALA A 73 1.26 -16.67 -7.14
CA ALA A 73 1.17 -17.97 -7.83
C ALA A 73 1.72 -17.98 -9.26
#